data_AF-A0A847W8C5-F1
#
_entry.id   AF-A0A847W8C5-F1
#
_cell.length_a   1.000
_cell.length_b   1.000
_cell.length_c   1.000
_cell.angle_alpha   90.00
_cell.angle_beta   90.00
_cell.angle_gamma   90.00
#
_symmetry.space_group_name_H-M   'P 1'
#
loop_
_entity.id
_entity.type
_entity.pdbx_description
1 polymer ?
#
loop_
_entity_poly.entity_id
_entity_poly.type
_entity_poly.pdbx_seq_one_letter_code
_entity_poly.pdbx_strand_id
1 'polypeptide(L)' 'MKQIDTLDHWYKFADMLSAGGYRIAPTKGENNSTEGFLVRFIASARPDVEVATSDAAVYTAMLNYRPQGFERG' A
#
# COMPACT_ATOMS: atom_id res chain seq x y z
N MET A 1 -11.88 1.80 -2.04
CA MET A 1 -10.91 0.70 -2.22
C MET A 1 -10.29 0.78 -3.61
N LYS A 2 -8.98 0.57 -3.76
CA LYS A 2 -8.28 0.53 -5.06
C LYS A 2 -7.77 -0.90 -5.30
N GLN A 3 -8.07 -1.50 -6.45
CA GLN A 3 -7.54 -2.82 -6.82
C GLN A 3 -6.20 -2.68 -7.56
N ILE A 4 -5.18 -3.42 -7.13
CA ILE A 4 -3.81 -3.42 -7.67
C ILE A 4 -3.29 -4.87 -7.70
N ASP A 5 -3.28 -5.49 -8.88
CA ASP A 5 -2.89 -6.90 -9.04
C ASP A 5 -1.49 -7.09 -9.63
N THR A 6 -0.72 -6.02 -9.82
CA THR A 6 0.66 -6.09 -10.33
C THR A 6 1.62 -5.27 -9.49
N LEU A 7 2.88 -5.72 -9.42
CA LEU A 7 3.93 -5.02 -8.68
C LEU A 7 4.22 -3.63 -9.28
N ASP A 8 4.22 -3.50 -10.61
CA ASP A 8 4.40 -2.21 -11.29
C ASP A 8 3.33 -1.19 -10.88
N HIS A 9 2.06 -1.60 -10.87
CA HIS A 9 0.97 -0.73 -10.44
C HIS A 9 1.07 -0.38 -8.95
N TRP A 10 1.51 -1.33 -8.11
CA TRP A 10 1.77 -1.07 -6.70
C TRP A 10 2.86 0.01 -6.52
N TYR A 11 4.00 -0.14 -7.18
CA TYR A 11 5.10 0.83 -7.05
C TYR A 11 4.72 2.22 -7.56
N LYS A 12 4.02 2.32 -8.70
CA LYS A 12 3.52 3.61 -9.21
C LYS A 12 2.53 4.25 -8.24
N PHE A 13 1.66 3.45 -7.63
CA PHE A 13 0.69 3.95 -6.67
C PHE A 13 1.37 4.43 -5.38
N ALA A 14 2.32 3.67 -4.85
CA ALA A 14 3.11 4.05 -3.69
C ALA A 14 3.93 5.33 -3.95
N ASP A 15 4.51 5.47 -5.14
CA ASP A 15 5.23 6.68 -5.58
C ASP A 15 4.29 7.90 -5.65
N MET A 16 3.12 7.76 -6.29
CA MET A 16 2.10 8.81 -6.33
C MET A 16 1.67 9.27 -4.93
N LEU A 17 1.47 8.32 -4.01
CA LEU A 17 1.11 8.64 -2.63
C LEU A 17 2.26 9.36 -1.92
N SER A 18 3.49 8.88 -2.08
CA SER A 18 4.68 9.53 -1.51
C SER A 18 4.88 10.95 -2.04
N ALA A 19 4.74 11.15 -3.35
CA ALA A 19 4.80 12.46 -4.00
C ALA A 19 3.67 13.39 -3.53
N GLY A 20 2.49 12.83 -3.22
CA GLY A 20 1.38 13.54 -2.59
C GLY A 20 1.59 13.87 -1.10
N GLY A 21 2.73 13.51 -0.52
CA GLY A 21 3.06 13.71 0.89
C GLY A 21 2.44 12.68 1.84
N TYR A 22 1.89 11.59 1.32
CA TYR A 22 1.33 10.52 2.13
C TYR A 22 2.46 9.65 2.66
N ARG A 23 2.55 9.55 3.98
CA ARG A 23 3.38 8.53 4.64
C ARG A 23 2.54 7.26 4.78
N ILE A 24 2.64 6.36 3.81
CA ILE A 24 1.94 5.08 3.85
C ILE A 24 2.74 4.04 4.62
N ALA A 25 2.11 3.44 5.63
CA ALA A 25 2.62 2.27 6.32
C ALA A 25 1.51 1.22 6.37
N PRO A 26 1.79 -0.05 6.05
CA PRO A 26 0.79 -1.11 6.13
C PRO A 26 0.38 -1.30 7.60
N THR A 27 -0.92 -1.24 7.88
CA THR A 27 -1.46 -1.34 9.25
C THR A 27 -2.34 -2.54 9.48
N LYS A 28 -2.98 -3.05 8.41
CA LYS A 28 -3.73 -4.30 8.46
C LYS A 28 -3.59 -5.03 7.13
N GLY A 29 -3.21 -6.30 7.19
CA GLY A 29 -3.32 -7.25 6.09
C GLY A 29 -4.47 -8.20 6.37
N GLU A 30 -5.39 -8.36 5.43
CA GLU A 30 -6.48 -9.34 5.49
C GLU A 30 -6.37 -10.26 4.27
N ASN A 31 -6.20 -11.56 4.51
CA ASN A 31 -6.01 -12.56 3.44
C ASN A 31 -7.27 -13.40 3.19
N ASN A 32 -8.40 -13.02 3.78
CA ASN A 32 -9.64 -13.80 3.77
C ASN A 32 -10.87 -12.94 3.43
N SER A 33 -10.66 -11.82 2.74
CA SER A 33 -11.76 -11.00 2.24
C SER A 33 -12.30 -11.62 0.94
N THR A 34 -13.60 -11.48 0.70
CA THR A 34 -14.27 -11.99 -0.51
C THR A 34 -13.71 -11.36 -1.80
N GLU A 35 -12.95 -10.27 -1.65
CA GLU A 35 -12.32 -9.46 -2.69
C GLU A 35 -10.81 -9.75 -2.88
N GLY A 36 -10.25 -10.74 -2.14
CA GLY A 36 -8.83 -11.12 -2.20
C GLY A 36 -8.01 -10.71 -0.98
N PHE A 37 -6.73 -10.39 -1.19
CA PHE A 37 -5.85 -9.86 -0.15
C PHE A 37 -6.03 -8.35 -0.03
N LEU A 38 -6.21 -7.84 1.18
CA LEU A 38 -6.48 -6.45 1.50
C LEU A 38 -5.37 -5.88 2.37
N VAL A 39 -4.86 -4.70 2.01
CA VAL A 39 -3.87 -3.96 2.79
C VAL A 39 -4.37 -2.55 3.05
N ARG A 40 -4.47 -2.19 4.33
CA ARG A 40 -4.80 -0.84 4.77
C ARG A 40 -3.51 -0.08 5.06
N PHE A 41 -3.45 1.15 4.56
CA PHE A 41 -2.36 2.09 4.78
C PHE A 41 -2.88 3.31 5.51
N ILE A 42 -2.27 3.64 6.64
CA ILE A 42 -2.52 4.94 7.30
C ILE A 42 -1.67 5.99 6.59
N ALA A 43 -2.23 7.18 6.41
CA ALA A 43 -1.51 8.34 5.92
C ALA A 43 -1.60 9.49 6.94
N SER A 44 -0.46 10.09 7.31
CA SER A 44 -0.46 11.23 8.23
C SER A 44 -1.27 12.41 7.66
N ALA A 45 -2.24 12.92 8.43
CA ALA A 45 -3.12 14.05 8.08
C ALA A 45 -4.01 13.85 6.84
N ARG A 46 -4.21 12.60 6.39
CA ARG A 46 -5.04 12.24 5.23
C ARG A 46 -5.91 11.02 5.56
N PRO A 47 -7.01 10.78 4.82
CA PRO A 47 -7.79 9.56 4.99
C PRO A 47 -6.93 8.32 4.70
N ASP A 48 -7.23 7.24 5.43
CA ASP A 48 -6.61 5.93 5.19
C ASP A 48 -6.83 5.48 3.75
N VAL A 49 -5.82 4.82 3.19
CA VAL A 49 -5.88 4.24 1.85
C VAL A 49 -6.03 2.75 1.98
N GLU A 50 -7.01 2.20 1.28
CA GLU A 50 -7.28 0.77 1.27
C GLU A 50 -7.04 0.22 -0.14
N VAL A 51 -6.16 -0.79 -0.21
CA VAL A 51 -5.74 -1.44 -1.44
C VAL A 51 -6.09 -2.91 -1.38
N ALA A 52 -6.72 -3.43 -2.42
CA ALA A 52 -6.98 -4.85 -2.60
C ALA A 52 -6.09 -5.41 -3.73
N THR A 53 -5.68 -6.66 -3.60
CA THR A 53 -4.93 -7.41 -4.60
C THR A 53 -5.37 -8.87 -4.57
N SER A 54 -5.53 -9.48 -5.74
CA SER A 54 -5.71 -10.92 -5.87
C SER A 54 -4.37 -11.67 -5.94
N ASP A 55 -3.27 -10.94 -6.11
CA ASP A 55 -1.92 -11.50 -6.24
C ASP A 55 -1.17 -11.51 -4.90
N ALA A 56 -0.70 -12.69 -4.50
CA ALA A 56 -0.01 -12.93 -3.23
C ALA A 56 1.39 -12.29 -3.18
N ALA A 57 2.08 -12.15 -4.31
CA ALA A 57 3.39 -11.50 -4.37
C ALA A 57 3.23 -9.98 -4.19
N VAL A 58 2.19 -9.40 -4.79
CA VAL A 58 1.81 -7.99 -4.59
C VAL A 58 1.41 -7.74 -3.13
N TYR A 59 0.59 -8.61 -2.55
CA TYR A 59 0.24 -8.54 -1.13
C TYR A 59 1.48 -8.57 -0.22
N THR A 60 2.40 -9.49 -0.49
CA THR A 60 3.65 -9.60 0.26
C THR A 60 4.51 -8.35 0.11
N ALA A 61 4.61 -7.78 -1.09
CA ALA A 61 5.33 -6.53 -1.34
C ALA A 61 4.70 -5.34 -0.61
N MET A 62 3.37 -5.26 -0.55
CA MET A 62 2.62 -4.24 0.18
C MET A 62 2.86 -4.32 1.70
N LEU A 63 2.82 -5.53 2.27
CA LEU A 63 3.06 -5.74 3.71
C LEU A 63 4.50 -5.44 4.13
N ASN A 64 5.46 -5.75 3.26
CA ASN A 64 6.87 -5.48 3.51
C ASN A 64 7.28 -4.06 3.10
N TYR A 65 6.34 -3.24 2.61
CA TYR A 65 6.62 -1.87 2.23
C TYR A 65 7.04 -1.07 3.46
N ARG A 66 8.34 -0.77 3.54
CA ARG A 66 8.90 0.14 4.53
C ARG A 66 9.19 1.47 3.86
N PRO A 67 8.58 2.57 4.32
CA PRO A 67 9.06 3.90 3.95
C PRO A 67 10.39 4.17 4.67
N GLN A 68 11.47 3.47 4.31
CA GLN A 68 12.83 3.79 4.71
C GLN A 68 13.55 4.36 3.49
N GLY A 69 13.77 5.68 3.48
CA GLY A 69 14.52 6.35 2.42
C GLY A 69 14.36 7.87 2.29
N PHE A 70 13.44 8.53 3.00
CA PHE A 70 13.47 10.00 3.09
C PHE A 70 14.24 10.44 4.36
N GLU A 71 15.55 10.24 4.35
CA GLU A 71 16.43 11.07 5.17
C GLU A 71 16.29 12.50 4.66
N ARG A 72 15.59 13.34 5.42
CA ARG A 72 15.67 14.79 5.27
C ARG A 72 17.08 15.20 5.72
N GLY A 73 17.99 15.33 4.75
CA GLY A 73 19.07 16.30 4.84
C GLY A 73 18.53 17.71 4.89
#